data_AF-A0A485AN26-F1
#
_entry.id   AF-A0A485AN26-F1
#
_cell.length_a   1.000
_cell.length_b   1.000
_cell.length_c   1.000
_cell.angle_alpha   90.00
_cell.angle_beta   90.00
_cell.angle_gamma   90.00
#
_symmetry.space_group_name_H-M   'P 1'
#
loop_
_entity.id
_entity.type
_entity.pdbx_description
1 polymer ?
#
loop_
_entity_poly.entity_id
_entity_poly.type
_entity_poly.pdbx_seq_one_letter_code
_entity_poly.pdbx_strand_id
1 'polypeptide(L)'
;MNRDYAGRIPIYPEFKQQVIYEAMRVCHCIRKEPDRQIRERMVAEAEVSGMFKRMVSNICSVKLAYQVMLWAIRFNKMRDKSLTPRRLAHLTLGLKD
;
A
#
# COMPACT_ATOMS: atom_id res chain seq x y z
N MET A 1 14.63 9.54 -3.38
CA MET A 1 14.93 10.12 -4.71
C MET A 1 16.23 10.85 -4.59
N ASN A 2 17.20 10.57 -5.46
CA ASN A 2 18.49 11.23 -5.41
C ASN A 2 18.31 12.71 -5.75
N ARG A 3 18.65 13.62 -4.83
CA ARG A 3 18.32 15.07 -4.97
C ARG A 3 18.99 15.69 -6.20
N ASP A 4 20.15 15.16 -6.58
CA ASP A 4 20.94 15.60 -7.73
C ASP A 4 20.20 15.46 -9.08
N TYR A 5 19.23 14.55 -9.15
CA TYR A 5 18.45 14.28 -10.37
C TYR A 5 17.04 14.89 -10.33
N ALA A 6 16.58 15.35 -9.17
CA ALA A 6 15.19 15.77 -8.99
C ALA A 6 14.78 16.97 -9.85
N GLY A 7 15.73 17.85 -10.19
CA GLY A 7 15.50 19.00 -11.07
C GLY A 7 15.89 18.78 -12.54
N ARG A 8 16.52 17.64 -12.86
CA ARG A 8 17.05 17.36 -14.21
C ARG A 8 16.10 16.56 -15.08
N ILE A 9 15.21 15.79 -14.47
CA ILE A 9 14.26 14.92 -15.18
C ILE A 9 12.86 15.51 -15.04
N PRO A 10 12.21 15.96 -16.13
CA PRO A 10 10.84 16.41 -16.06
C PRO A 10 9.93 15.23 -15.69
N ILE A 11 9.26 15.31 -14.54
CA ILE A 11 8.27 14.32 -14.14
C ILE A 11 6.93 14.71 -14.75
N TYR A 12 6.59 14.03 -15.84
CA TYR A 12 5.33 14.22 -16.54
C TYR A 12 4.13 13.75 -15.70
N PRO A 13 2.96 14.40 -15.83
CA PRO A 13 1.76 14.03 -15.07
C PRO A 13 1.28 12.59 -15.32
N GLU A 14 1.53 12.03 -16.50
CA GLU A 14 1.21 10.65 -16.89
C GLU A 14 1.93 9.65 -15.97
N PHE A 15 3.18 9.94 -15.59
CA PHE A 15 3.93 9.10 -14.67
C PHE A 15 3.26 9.06 -13.27
N LYS A 16 2.80 10.21 -12.78
CA LYS A 16 2.07 10.29 -11.50
C LYS A 16 0.76 9.48 -11.56
N GLN A 17 0.06 9.53 -12.69
CA GLN A 17 -1.14 8.73 -12.92
C GLN A 17 -0.81 7.23 -12.92
N GLN A 18 0.26 6.81 -13.61
CA GLN A 18 0.69 5.40 -13.63
C GLN A 18 0.97 4.88 -12.22
N VAL A 19 1.73 5.63 -11.40
CA VAL A 19 2.03 5.25 -10.02
C VAL A 19 0.75 5.04 -9.21
N ILE A 20 -0.25 5.91 -9.38
CA ILE A 20 -1.54 5.77 -8.69
C ILE A 20 -2.33 4.56 -9.18
N TYR A 21 -2.42 4.36 -10.50
CA TYR A 21 -3.16 3.23 -11.05
C TYR A 21 -2.57 1.89 -10.62
N GLU A 22 -1.24 1.76 -10.60
CA GLU A 22 -0.59 0.56 -10.07
C GLU A 22 -0.89 0.35 -8.59
N ALA A 23 -0.77 1.40 -7.76
CA ALA A 23 -1.09 1.30 -6.35
C ALA A 23 -2.56 0.89 -6.10
N MET A 24 -3.50 1.40 -6.90
CA MET A 24 -4.91 1.00 -6.81
C MET A 24 -5.15 -0.43 -7.30
N ARG A 25 -4.44 -0.88 -8.35
CA ARG A 25 -4.48 -2.28 -8.79
C ARG A 25 -4.04 -3.21 -7.67
N VAL A 26 -2.91 -2.91 -7.03
CA VAL A 26 -2.41 -3.66 -5.87
C VAL A 26 -3.45 -3.70 -4.74
N CYS A 27 -4.07 -2.56 -4.40
CA CYS A 27 -5.14 -2.52 -3.40
C CYS A 27 -6.32 -3.45 -3.75
N HIS A 28 -6.71 -3.48 -5.03
CA HIS A 28 -7.79 -4.35 -5.50
C HIS A 28 -7.40 -5.84 -5.47
N CYS A 29 -6.15 -6.17 -5.81
CA CYS A 29 -5.62 -7.52 -5.66
C CYS A 29 -5.67 -7.99 -4.20
N ILE A 30 -5.16 -7.18 -3.28
CA ILE A 30 -5.18 -7.46 -1.83
C ILE A 30 -6.60 -7.72 -1.33
N ARG A 31 -7.59 -6.96 -1.81
CA ARG A 31 -9.00 -7.17 -1.43
C ARG A 31 -9.59 -8.47 -1.99
N LYS A 32 -9.17 -8.88 -3.19
CA LYS A 32 -9.66 -10.10 -3.84
C LYS A 32 -9.04 -11.37 -3.29
N GLU A 33 -7.91 -11.26 -2.57
CA GLU A 33 -7.20 -12.40 -2.02
C GLU A 33 -8.09 -13.20 -1.04
N PRO A 34 -8.41 -14.47 -1.34
CA PRO A 34 -9.25 -15.30 -0.49
C PRO A 34 -8.52 -15.73 0.79
N ASP A 35 -7.22 -16.03 0.70
CA ASP A 35 -6.44 -16.47 1.86
C ASP A 35 -6.13 -15.29 2.79
N ARG A 36 -6.55 -15.43 4.04
CA ARG A 36 -6.35 -14.41 5.07
C ARG A 36 -4.87 -14.20 5.41
N GLN A 37 -4.07 -15.25 5.49
CA GLN A 37 -2.65 -15.14 5.85
C GLN A 37 -1.86 -14.44 4.74
N ILE A 38 -2.14 -14.79 3.48
CA ILE A 38 -1.51 -14.16 2.32
C ILE A 38 -1.92 -12.68 2.25
N ARG A 39 -3.21 -12.38 2.45
CA ARG A 39 -3.71 -11.00 2.49
C ARG A 39 -3.02 -10.17 3.57
N GLU A 40 -2.83 -10.71 4.77
CA GLU A 40 -2.13 -10.02 5.87
C GLU A 40 -0.65 -9.75 5.53
N ARG A 41 0.04 -10.71 4.89
CA ARG A 41 1.43 -10.51 4.41
C ARG A 41 1.51 -9.41 3.35
N MET A 42 0.64 -9.44 2.34
CA MET A 42 0.61 -8.41 1.29
C MET A 42 0.32 -7.01 1.86
N VAL A 43 -0.54 -6.91 2.88
CA VAL A 43 -0.80 -5.65 3.58
C VAL A 43 0.45 -5.15 4.31
N ALA A 44 1.17 -6.03 5.00
CA ALA A 44 2.42 -5.67 5.68
C ALA A 44 3.50 -5.22 4.68
N GLU A 45 3.63 -5.91 3.54
CA GLU A 45 4.54 -5.53 2.46
C GLU A 45 4.20 -4.16 1.86
N ALA A 46 2.90 -3.88 1.66
CA ALA A 46 2.44 -2.59 1.16
C ALA A 46 2.76 -1.42 2.11
N GLU A 47 2.71 -1.69 3.43
CA GLU A 47 3.08 -0.72 4.47
C GLU A 47 4.60 -0.49 4.51
N VAL A 48 5.40 -1.56 4.57
CA VAL A 48 6.87 -1.49 4.56
C VAL A 48 7.38 -0.81 3.29
N SER A 49 6.76 -1.12 2.15
CA SER A 49 7.06 -0.44 0.89
C SER A 49 6.80 1.07 0.99
N GLY A 50 5.84 1.52 1.79
CA GLY A 50 5.40 2.92 1.82
C GLY A 50 4.48 3.25 0.64
N MET A 51 3.78 2.25 0.11
CA MET A 51 2.89 2.38 -1.05
C MET A 51 1.86 3.51 -0.85
N PHE A 52 1.23 3.58 0.33
CA PHE A 52 0.25 4.63 0.64
C PHE A 52 0.84 6.03 0.61
N LYS A 53 2.07 6.20 1.14
CA LYS A 53 2.76 7.50 1.13
C LYS A 53 3.01 7.97 -0.30
N ARG A 54 3.45 7.05 -1.18
CA ARG A 54 3.65 7.35 -2.61
C ARG A 54 2.33 7.62 -3.33
N MET A 55 1.27 6.90 -2.98
CA MET A 55 -0.04 7.10 -3.58
C MET A 55 -0.61 8.48 -3.23
N VAL A 56 -0.50 8.91 -1.97
CA VAL A 56 -0.95 10.24 -1.51
C VAL A 56 -0.12 11.35 -2.15
N SER A 57 1.21 11.22 -2.24
CA SER A 57 2.07 12.25 -2.81
C SER A 57 1.87 12.47 -4.32
N ASN A 58 1.27 11.51 -5.02
CA ASN A 58 1.06 11.56 -6.46
C ASN A 58 -0.39 11.92 -6.84
N ILE A 59 -1.28 12.23 -5.89
CA ILE A 59 -2.70 12.51 -6.16
C ILE A 59 -2.83 13.64 -7.19
N CYS A 60 -3.44 13.33 -8.34
CA CYS A 60 -3.65 14.27 -9.44
C CYS A 60 -5.11 14.70 -9.62
N SER A 61 -6.06 14.16 -8.84
CA SER A 61 -7.49 14.46 -8.99
C SER A 61 -8.26 14.25 -7.69
N VAL A 62 -9.32 15.04 -7.48
CA VAL A 62 -10.24 14.91 -6.34
C VAL A 62 -10.89 13.53 -6.29
N LYS A 63 -11.24 12.95 -7.46
CA LYS A 63 -11.79 11.59 -7.53
C LYS A 63 -10.80 10.54 -7.03
N LEU A 64 -9.53 10.68 -7.40
CA LEU A 64 -8.46 9.80 -6.92
C LEU A 64 -8.20 10.02 -5.43
N ALA A 65 -8.23 11.27 -4.95
CA ALA A 65 -8.11 11.57 -3.53
C ALA A 65 -9.17 10.84 -2.70
N TYR A 66 -10.42 10.85 -3.16
CA TYR A 66 -11.50 10.10 -2.52
C TYR A 66 -11.24 8.59 -2.53
N GLN A 67 -10.83 8.02 -3.65
CA GLN A 67 -10.51 6.59 -3.74
C GLN A 67 -9.35 6.19 -2.81
N VAL A 68 -8.29 7.01 -2.75
CA VAL A 68 -7.14 6.79 -1.86
C VAL A 68 -7.56 6.83 -0.40
N MET A 69 -8.36 7.83 -0.01
CA MET A 69 -8.90 7.93 1.35
C MET A 69 -9.79 6.73 1.70
N LEU A 70 -10.68 6.32 0.78
CA LEU A 70 -11.53 5.16 0.95
C LEU A 70 -10.70 3.88 1.16
N TRP A 71 -9.63 3.71 0.39
CA TRP A 71 -8.72 2.59 0.54
C TRP A 71 -7.94 2.64 1.85
N ALA A 72 -7.47 3.80 2.30
CA ALA A 72 -6.83 3.94 3.61
C ALA A 72 -7.76 3.48 4.75
N ILE A 73 -9.03 3.87 4.71
CA ILE A 73 -10.03 3.44 5.70
C ILE A 73 -10.26 1.92 5.63
N ARG A 74 -10.39 1.36 4.42
CA ARG A 74 -10.55 -0.10 4.24
C ARG A 74 -9.35 -0.88 4.75
N PHE A 75 -8.15 -0.41 4.46
CA PHE A 75 -6.92 -1.03 4.98
C PHE A 75 -6.88 -1.00 6.49
N ASN A 76 -7.22 0.12 7.12
CA ASN A 76 -7.31 0.21 8.58
C ASN A 76 -8.37 -0.71 9.18
N LYS A 77 -9.45 -1.01 8.45
CA LYS A 77 -10.45 -2.02 8.87
C LYS A 77 -9.97 -3.46 8.66
N MET A 78 -9.27 -3.72 7.55
CA MET A 78 -8.69 -5.04 7.24
C MET A 78 -7.53 -5.38 8.19
N ARG A 79 -6.83 -4.36 8.69
CA ARG A 79 -5.93 -4.47 9.84
C ARG A 79 -6.76 -4.73 11.09
N ASP A 80 -7.09 -5.99 11.25
CA ASP A 80 -7.77 -6.51 12.42
C ASP A 80 -7.02 -6.05 13.69
N LYS A 81 -7.65 -5.22 14.53
CA LYS A 81 -7.08 -4.80 15.84
C LYS A 81 -6.87 -5.99 16.78
N SER A 82 -7.40 -7.15 16.42
CA SER A 82 -7.27 -8.42 17.15
C SER A 82 -5.91 -9.12 16.96
N LEU A 83 -5.14 -8.78 15.91
CA LEU A 83 -3.77 -9.25 15.72
C LEU A 83 -2.80 -8.33 16.44
N THR A 84 -2.81 -8.47 17.75
CA THR A 84 -1.76 -7.96 18.65
C THR A 84 -0.39 -8.31 18.05
N PRO A 85 0.62 -7.40 18.07
CA PRO A 85 1.99 -7.67 17.58
C PRO A 85 2.57 -9.01 18.06
N ARG A 86 2.15 -9.48 19.25
CA ARG A 86 2.47 -10.80 19.80
C ARG A 86 2.09 -11.97 18.90
N ARG A 87 0.91 -11.99 18.27
CA ARG A 87 0.49 -13.12 17.41
C ARG A 87 1.25 -13.17 16.09
N LEU A 88 1.57 -12.01 15.52
CA LEU A 88 2.43 -11.91 14.35
C LEU A 88 3.83 -12.45 14.65
N ALA A 89 4.40 -12.14 15.82
CA ALA A 89 5.70 -12.68 16.25
C ALA A 89 5.67 -14.21 16.42
N HIS A 90 4.58 -14.78 16.93
CA HIS A 90 4.44 -16.23 17.04
C HIS A 90 4.26 -16.92 15.68
N LEU A 91 3.57 -16.29 14.71
CA LEU A 91 3.43 -16.82 13.35
C LEU A 91 4.75 -16.77 12.56
N THR A 92 5.56 -15.72 12.72
CA THR A 92 6.88 -15.65 12.08
C THR A 92 7.91 -16.58 12.73
N LEU A 93 7.81 -16.84 14.04
CA LEU A 93 8.66 -17.81 14.72
C LEU A 93 8.24 -19.26 14.44
N GLY A 94 6.94 -19.54 14.30
CA GLY A 94 6.42 -20.88 13.97
C GLY A 94 6.53 -21.29 12.49
N LEU A 95 7.04 -20.41 11.64
CA LEU A 95 7.37 -20.69 10.23
C LEU A 95 8.86 -21.03 10.05
N LYS A 96 9.63 -21.13 11.14
CA LYS A 96 11.07 -21.37 11.12
C LYS A 96 11.46 -22.82 11.50
N ASP A 97 10.48 -23.71 11.61
CA ASP A 97 10.70 -25.16 11.81
C ASP A 97 10.45 -25.93 10.50
#